data_AF-A0A502H162-F1
#
_entry.id   AF-A0A502H162-F1
#
_cell.length_a   1.000
_cell.length_b   1.000
_cell.length_c   1.000
_cell.angle_alpha   90.00
_cell.angle_beta   90.00
_cell.angle_gamma   90.00
#
_symmetry.space_group_name_H-M   'P 1'
#
loop_
_entity.id
_entity.type
_entity.pdbx_description
1 polymer ?
#
loop_
_entity_poly.entity_id
_entity_poly.type
_entity_poly.pdbx_seq_one_letter_code
_entity_poly.pdbx_strand_id
1 'polypeptide(L)'
;MWFIAQAYPNQQTYFSCLPNAAAERLFERDYWGPSYRYGLEWLLRHDPSPTIAVTGPQPAIIYVNWLVLKPAQRRRIRLVDGPGARYYLTAYRWHPQPYADSLGPEVLAYRPGGGIKALSIFRRDSLRRPLPPAPIGRAPWP
;
A
#
# COMPACT_ATOMS: atom_id res chain seq x y z
N MET A 1 29.68 -24.42 -5.63
CA MET A 1 28.46 -25.01 -5.03
C MET A 1 28.29 -24.67 -3.53
N TRP A 2 29.36 -24.53 -2.74
CA TRP A 2 29.29 -24.33 -1.28
C TRP A 2 28.77 -22.95 -0.80
N PHE A 3 29.17 -21.85 -1.45
CA PHE A 3 28.73 -20.48 -1.11
C PHE A 3 27.22 -20.27 -1.30
N ILE A 4 26.64 -20.80 -2.38
CA ILE A 4 25.20 -20.63 -2.67
C ILE A 4 24.34 -21.37 -1.64
N ALA A 5 24.78 -22.51 -1.09
CA ALA A 5 24.06 -23.20 -0.03
C ALA A 5 24.12 -22.45 1.32
N GLN A 6 25.21 -21.73 1.59
CA GLN A 6 25.34 -20.85 2.76
C GLN A 6 24.65 -19.49 2.59
N ALA A 7 24.52 -19.00 1.35
CA ALA A 7 23.86 -17.75 0.98
C ALA A 7 22.41 -17.94 0.49
N TYR A 8 21.93 -19.18 0.39
CA TYR A 8 20.53 -19.51 0.10
C TYR A 8 19.54 -18.89 1.11
N PRO A 9 19.87 -18.78 2.42
CA PRO A 9 19.11 -17.97 3.37
C PRO A 9 19.06 -16.47 3.02
N ASN A 10 19.95 -16.01 2.14
CA ASN A 10 20.16 -14.61 1.76
C ASN A 10 19.73 -14.33 0.31
N GLN A 11 18.83 -15.12 -0.29
CA GLN A 11 18.40 -14.97 -1.70
C GLN A 11 17.79 -13.58 -2.05
N GLN A 12 17.51 -12.74 -1.05
CA GLN A 12 17.04 -11.36 -1.17
C GLN A 12 18.18 -10.31 -1.15
N THR A 13 19.45 -10.74 -0.98
CA THR A 13 20.59 -9.82 -0.81
C THR A 13 21.18 -9.37 -2.14
N TYR A 14 20.47 -8.46 -2.80
CA TYR A 14 21.16 -7.36 -3.45
C TYR A 14 21.67 -6.42 -2.34
N PHE A 15 22.91 -6.62 -1.88
CA PHE A 15 23.61 -5.56 -1.15
C PHE A 15 24.18 -4.57 -2.16
N SER A 16 23.30 -3.74 -2.69
CA SER A 16 23.75 -2.47 -3.21
C SER A 16 23.49 -1.44 -2.12
N CYS A 17 24.46 -0.56 -1.83
CA CYS A 17 24.19 0.72 -1.17
C CYS A 17 23.38 1.61 -2.12
N LEU A 18 22.20 1.13 -2.52
CA LEU A 18 21.29 1.79 -3.45
C LEU A 18 20.71 3.01 -2.73
N PRO A 19 20.89 4.22 -3.28
CA PRO A 19 20.18 5.39 -2.77
C PRO A 19 18.68 5.13 -2.77
N ASN A 20 17.97 5.61 -1.75
CA ASN A 20 16.51 5.46 -1.64
C ASN A 20 15.78 5.84 -2.93
N ALA A 21 16.21 6.91 -3.61
CA ALA A 21 15.63 7.33 -4.89
C ALA A 21 15.80 6.29 -6.02
N ALA A 22 16.96 5.62 -6.07
CA ALA A 22 17.19 4.56 -7.04
C ALA A 22 16.36 3.31 -6.70
N ALA A 23 16.26 2.96 -5.41
CA ALA A 23 15.45 1.85 -4.93
C ALA A 23 13.96 2.07 -5.21
N GLU A 24 13.43 3.26 -4.96
CA GLU A 24 12.03 3.60 -5.27
C GLU A 24 11.74 3.51 -6.76
N ARG A 25 12.66 3.97 -7.61
CA ARG A 25 12.45 3.91 -9.07
C ARG A 25 12.50 2.49 -9.63
N LEU A 26 13.42 1.67 -9.14
CA LEU A 26 13.80 0.42 -9.79
C LEU A 26 13.14 -0.83 -9.19
N PHE A 27 12.63 -0.75 -7.97
CA PHE A 27 12.11 -1.92 -7.25
C PHE A 27 10.69 -1.73 -6.75
N GLU A 28 9.91 -2.79 -6.90
CA GLU A 28 8.63 -2.93 -6.22
C GLU A 28 8.84 -3.06 -4.71
N ARG A 29 7.85 -2.60 -3.95
CA ARG A 29 7.90 -2.66 -2.48
C ARG A 29 6.65 -3.32 -1.95
N ASP A 30 6.80 -3.92 -0.78
CA ASP A 30 5.70 -4.51 -0.02
C ASP A 30 4.90 -5.56 -0.81
N TYR A 31 5.62 -6.47 -1.47
CA TYR A 31 5.04 -7.50 -2.34
C TYR A 31 3.95 -8.33 -1.63
N TRP A 32 4.20 -8.74 -0.38
CA TRP A 32 3.25 -9.54 0.41
C TRP A 32 2.22 -8.70 1.19
N GLY A 33 2.32 -7.38 1.12
CA GLY A 33 1.40 -6.48 1.79
C GLY A 33 1.46 -6.36 3.32
N PRO A 34 2.52 -6.73 4.07
CA PRO A 34 2.53 -6.54 5.53
C PRO A 34 2.35 -5.08 5.96
N SER A 35 2.69 -4.11 5.11
CA SER A 35 2.52 -2.69 5.44
C SER A 35 1.04 -2.26 5.53
N TYR A 36 0.13 -2.97 4.87
CA TYR A 36 -1.30 -2.64 4.89
C TYR A 36 -1.92 -2.77 6.28
N ARG A 37 -1.49 -3.76 7.08
CA ARG A 37 -1.91 -3.87 8.47
C ARG A 37 -1.56 -2.61 9.26
N TYR A 38 -0.32 -2.13 9.12
CA TYR A 38 0.11 -0.89 9.76
C TYR A 38 -0.77 0.30 9.35
N GLY A 39 -1.10 0.39 8.06
CA GLY A 39 -2.01 1.44 7.56
C GLY A 39 -3.40 1.40 8.18
N LEU A 40 -4.00 0.20 8.27
CA LEU A 40 -5.31 0.02 8.89
C LEU A 40 -5.29 0.36 10.40
N GLU A 41 -4.25 -0.06 11.12
CA GLU A 41 -4.06 0.29 12.53
C GLU A 41 -3.82 1.79 12.74
N TRP A 42 -3.09 2.44 11.82
CA TRP A 42 -2.91 3.88 11.83
C TRP A 42 -4.25 4.61 11.65
N LEU A 43 -5.07 4.21 10.68
CA LEU A 43 -6.40 4.78 10.48
C LEU A 43 -7.28 4.66 11.72
N LEU A 44 -7.28 3.49 12.37
CA LEU A 44 -8.07 3.25 13.59
C LEU A 44 -7.65 4.16 14.76
N ARG A 45 -6.39 4.58 14.82
CA ARG A 45 -5.85 5.49 15.85
C ARG A 45 -6.08 6.96 15.53
N HIS A 46 -6.11 7.35 14.26
CA HIS A 46 -6.11 8.77 13.85
C HIS A 46 -7.45 9.28 13.32
N ASP A 47 -8.33 8.38 12.86
CA ASP A 47 -9.70 8.75 12.48
C ASP A 47 -10.67 8.35 13.61
N PRO A 48 -11.33 9.30 14.30
CA PRO A 48 -12.27 9.00 15.37
C PRO A 48 -13.65 8.55 14.87
N SER A 49 -13.89 8.54 13.55
CA SER A 49 -15.20 8.23 12.98
C SER A 49 -15.66 6.81 13.35
N PRO A 50 -16.97 6.58 13.54
CA PRO A 50 -17.49 5.26 13.86
C PRO A 50 -17.26 4.26 12.72
N THR A 51 -17.27 4.75 11.47
CA THR A 51 -17.02 3.97 10.26
C THR A 51 -15.98 4.67 9.39
N ILE A 52 -15.00 3.92 8.92
CA ILE A 52 -13.87 4.37 8.10
C ILE A 52 -13.95 3.59 6.77
N ALA A 53 -14.35 4.27 5.70
CA ALA A 53 -14.44 3.67 4.37
C ALA A 53 -13.07 3.66 3.68
N VAL A 54 -12.59 2.47 3.30
CA VAL A 54 -11.26 2.25 2.72
C VAL A 54 -11.38 1.52 1.39
N THR A 55 -10.59 1.94 0.41
CA THR A 55 -10.41 1.25 -0.87
C THR A 55 -8.93 1.27 -1.26
N GLY A 56 -8.55 0.58 -2.33
CA GLY A 56 -7.19 0.60 -2.86
C GLY A 56 -7.04 -0.28 -4.10
N PRO A 57 -5.85 -0.28 -4.73
CA PRO A 57 -5.63 -1.02 -5.98
C PRO A 57 -5.52 -2.53 -5.75
N GLN A 58 -5.34 -2.97 -4.50
CA GLN A 58 -5.12 -4.37 -4.13
C GLN A 58 -6.14 -4.83 -3.07
N PRO A 59 -7.44 -4.90 -3.41
CA PRO A 59 -8.50 -5.18 -2.45
C PRO A 59 -8.33 -6.51 -1.70
N ALA A 60 -7.80 -7.55 -2.38
CA ALA A 60 -7.53 -8.84 -1.74
C ALA A 60 -6.47 -8.76 -0.63
N ILE A 61 -5.41 -7.96 -0.82
CA ILE A 61 -4.36 -7.77 0.20
C ILE A 61 -4.90 -6.97 1.38
N ILE A 62 -5.67 -5.91 1.10
CA ILE A 62 -6.34 -5.12 2.12
C ILE A 62 -7.26 -6.01 2.96
N TYR A 63 -8.03 -6.88 2.29
CA TYR A 63 -8.95 -7.82 2.95
C TYR A 63 -8.22 -8.80 3.88
N VAL A 64 -7.11 -9.41 3.42
CA VAL A 64 -6.33 -10.33 4.26
C VAL A 64 -5.76 -9.61 5.48
N ASN A 65 -5.24 -8.39 5.33
CA ASN A 65 -4.75 -7.59 6.46
C ASN A 65 -5.88 -7.14 7.39
N TRP A 66 -7.07 -6.87 6.85
CA TRP A 66 -8.27 -6.57 7.63
C TRP A 66 -8.71 -7.76 8.49
N LEU A 67 -8.59 -9.01 8.01
CA LEU A 67 -8.93 -10.21 8.77
C LEU A 67 -8.09 -10.39 10.05
N VAL A 68 -6.86 -9.87 10.07
CA VAL A 68 -5.95 -9.94 11.22
C VAL A 68 -6.38 -8.99 12.37
N LEU A 69 -7.20 -7.99 12.08
CA LEU A 69 -7.64 -7.01 13.08
C LEU A 69 -8.62 -7.63 14.10
N LYS A 70 -8.64 -7.08 15.32
CA LYS A 70 -9.60 -7.49 16.36
C LYS A 70 -11.05 -7.23 15.89
N PRO A 71 -12.05 -8.01 16.33
CA PRO A 71 -13.45 -7.83 15.91
C PRO A 71 -13.98 -6.38 16.06
N ALA A 72 -13.66 -5.70 17.17
CA ALA A 72 -14.07 -4.31 17.38
C ALA A 72 -13.42 -3.33 16.38
N GLN A 73 -12.18 -3.59 15.98
CA GLN A 73 -11.48 -2.80 14.97
C GLN A 73 -12.05 -3.07 13.57
N ARG A 74 -12.33 -4.33 13.24
CA ARG A 74 -12.94 -4.73 11.96
C ARG A 74 -14.29 -4.05 11.73
N ARG A 75 -15.11 -3.89 12.78
CA ARG A 75 -16.41 -3.19 12.68
C ARG A 75 -16.29 -1.72 12.27
N ARG A 76 -15.16 -1.07 12.57
CA ARG A 76 -14.92 0.32 12.20
C ARG A 76 -14.40 0.47 10.77
N ILE A 77 -13.68 -0.52 10.23
CA ILE A 77 -13.16 -0.48 8.86
C ILE A 77 -14.19 -1.08 7.89
N ARG A 78 -14.67 -0.27 6.95
CA ARG A 78 -15.53 -0.70 5.85
C ARG A 78 -14.73 -0.71 4.56
N LEU A 79 -14.49 -1.89 4.00
CA LEU A 79 -13.91 -2.03 2.67
C LEU A 79 -15.00 -1.72 1.64
N VAL A 80 -14.73 -0.79 0.73
CA VAL A 80 -15.67 -0.37 -0.31
C VAL A 80 -14.98 -0.31 -1.66
N ASP A 81 -15.74 -0.57 -2.71
CA ASP A 81 -15.29 -0.38 -4.09
C ASP A 81 -15.63 1.04 -4.56
N GLY A 82 -14.69 1.65 -5.28
CA GLY A 82 -14.96 2.86 -6.05
C GLY A 82 -14.84 4.20 -5.29
N PRO A 83 -15.55 5.25 -5.75
CA PRO A 83 -15.27 6.64 -5.37
C PRO A 83 -15.79 7.05 -3.98
N GLY A 84 -16.68 6.27 -3.37
CA GLY A 84 -17.25 6.57 -2.05
C GLY A 84 -16.31 6.29 -0.87
N ALA A 85 -15.10 5.81 -1.11
CA ALA A 85 -14.11 5.55 -0.07
C ALA A 85 -13.54 6.87 0.47
N ARG A 86 -13.46 6.99 1.79
CA ARG A 86 -12.81 8.12 2.46
C ARG A 86 -11.29 8.06 2.32
N TYR A 87 -10.74 6.86 2.38
CA TYR A 87 -9.30 6.63 2.25
C TYR A 87 -8.97 5.71 1.08
N TYR A 88 -7.91 6.08 0.36
CA TYR A 88 -7.23 5.22 -0.59
C TYR A 88 -5.95 4.67 0.06
N LEU A 89 -5.91 3.36 0.27
CA LEU A 89 -4.81 2.65 0.91
C LEU A 89 -4.01 1.92 -0.17
N THR A 90 -2.71 2.19 -0.26
CA THR A 90 -1.91 1.65 -1.35
C THR A 90 -0.46 1.37 -0.99
N ALA A 91 0.13 0.42 -1.69
CA ALA A 91 1.55 0.09 -1.66
C ALA A 91 2.14 0.16 -3.07
N TYR A 92 3.45 -0.02 -3.18
CA TYR A 92 4.20 0.14 -4.43
C TYR A 92 4.53 -1.21 -5.10
N ARG A 93 3.57 -2.14 -5.07
CA ARG A 93 3.62 -3.42 -5.80
C ARG A 93 2.97 -3.26 -7.17
N TRP A 94 3.62 -3.76 -8.22
CA TRP A 94 3.23 -3.57 -9.63
C TRP A 94 3.01 -2.11 -10.06
N HIS A 95 3.38 -1.16 -9.20
CA HIS A 95 3.24 0.29 -9.38
C HIS A 95 4.31 1.01 -8.53
N PRO A 96 5.59 0.91 -8.89
CA PRO A 96 6.67 1.59 -8.16
C PRO A 96 6.60 3.12 -8.27
N GLN A 97 5.83 3.65 -9.22
CA GLN A 97 5.72 5.09 -9.44
C GLN A 97 4.96 5.79 -8.30
N PRO A 98 5.20 7.10 -8.08
CA PRO A 98 4.34 7.91 -7.23
C PRO A 98 2.88 7.88 -7.71
N TYR A 99 1.95 8.00 -6.78
CA TYR A 99 0.53 8.12 -7.10
C TYR A 99 0.17 9.57 -7.42
N ALA A 100 -0.82 9.76 -8.29
CA ALA A 100 -1.26 11.08 -8.73
C ALA A 100 -1.98 11.85 -7.62
N ASP A 101 -1.80 13.18 -7.61
CA ASP A 101 -2.45 14.10 -6.67
C ASP A 101 -3.99 14.07 -6.74
N SER A 102 -4.54 13.54 -7.84
CA SER A 102 -5.98 13.30 -8.00
C SER A 102 -6.57 12.31 -6.98
N LEU A 103 -5.73 11.58 -6.24
CA LEU A 103 -6.17 10.74 -5.11
C LEU A 103 -6.47 11.53 -3.84
N GLY A 104 -6.17 12.83 -3.83
CA GLY A 104 -6.31 13.70 -2.66
C GLY A 104 -5.03 13.74 -1.82
N PRO A 105 -5.01 14.51 -0.71
CA PRO A 105 -3.81 14.66 0.10
C PRO A 105 -3.34 13.33 0.70
N GLU A 106 -2.03 13.08 0.61
CA GLU A 106 -1.36 11.98 1.32
C GLU A 106 -1.34 12.31 2.83
N VAL A 107 -2.07 11.52 3.62
CA VAL A 107 -2.16 11.70 5.08
C VAL A 107 -1.20 10.78 5.85
N LEU A 108 -0.67 9.76 5.18
CA LEU A 108 0.38 8.90 5.72
C LEU A 108 1.29 8.39 4.60
N ALA A 109 2.60 8.48 4.84
CA ALA A 109 3.64 7.83 4.06
C ALA A 109 4.50 6.97 4.98
N TYR A 110 4.22 5.66 5.03
CA TYR A 110 4.93 4.73 5.91
C TYR A 110 6.28 4.31 5.29
N ARG A 111 7.35 4.51 6.06
CA ARG A 111 8.75 4.22 5.71
C ARG A 111 9.38 3.35 6.80
N PRO A 112 9.35 2.01 6.66
CA PRO A 112 10.03 1.12 7.60
C PRO A 112 11.50 1.52 7.77
N GLY A 113 11.96 1.69 9.00
CA GLY A 113 13.37 2.02 9.30
C GLY A 113 13.85 3.37 8.74
N GLY A 114 12.95 4.30 8.40
CA GLY A 114 13.33 5.58 7.78
C GLY A 114 13.75 5.48 6.30
N GLY A 115 13.55 4.30 5.68
CA GLY A 115 13.91 4.02 4.30
C GLY A 115 12.89 4.51 3.27
N ILE A 116 12.70 3.71 2.24
CA ILE A 116 11.79 3.99 1.12
C ILE A 116 10.31 3.87 1.51
N LYS A 117 9.45 4.59 0.79
CA LYS A 117 8.01 4.54 1.07
C LYS A 117 7.43 3.17 0.70
N ALA A 118 6.88 2.46 1.68
CA ALA A 118 6.27 1.14 1.51
C ALA A 118 4.74 1.20 1.38
N LEU A 119 4.09 2.11 2.10
CA LEU A 119 2.66 2.35 2.07
C LEU A 119 2.35 3.84 2.00
N SER A 120 1.27 4.17 1.29
CA SER A 120 0.64 5.48 1.31
C SER A 120 -0.84 5.38 1.66
N ILE A 121 -1.33 6.40 2.37
CA ILE A 121 -2.76 6.62 2.59
C ILE A 121 -3.11 7.99 2.07
N PHE A 122 -4.08 8.06 1.16
CA PHE A 122 -4.62 9.31 0.64
C PHE A 122 -6.04 9.51 1.16
N ARG A 123 -6.37 10.75 1.53
CA ARG A 123 -7.69 11.15 2.00
C ARG A 123 -8.49 11.74 0.84
N ARG A 124 -9.71 11.24 0.61
CA ARG A 124 -10.51 11.50 -0.61
C ARG A 124 -11.73 12.39 -0.41
N ASP A 125 -12.03 12.79 0.83
CA ASP A 125 -13.24 13.49 1.26
C ASP A 125 -13.48 14.81 0.49
N SER A 126 -12.41 15.40 -0.04
CA SER A 126 -12.42 16.66 -0.81
C SER A 126 -12.64 16.46 -2.32
N LEU A 127 -12.60 15.22 -2.83
CA LEU A 127 -12.75 14.93 -4.25
C LEU A 127 -14.24 14.76 -4.59
N ARG A 128 -14.91 15.88 -4.92
CA ARG A 128 -16.25 15.87 -5.51
C ARG A 128 -16.33 15.24 -6.92
N ARG A 129 -15.22 14.75 -7.48
CA ARG A 129 -15.14 14.26 -8.87
C ARG A 129 -14.71 12.79 -8.91
N PRO A 130 -15.36 11.94 -9.73
CA PRO A 130 -15.00 10.53 -9.87
C PRO A 130 -13.56 10.36 -10.38
N LEU A 131 -12.91 9.28 -9.93
CA LEU A 131 -11.56 8.89 -10.34
C LEU A 131 -11.50 8.73 -11.87
N PRO A 132 -10.43 9.11 -12.57
CA PRO A 132 -10.17 8.55 -13.89
C PRO A 132 -10.10 7.02 -13.76
N PRO A 133 -10.61 6.27 -14.76
CA PRO A 133 -10.52 4.82 -14.74
C PRO A 133 -9.06 4.40 -14.56
N ALA A 134 -8.83 3.31 -13.83
CA ALA A 134 -7.50 2.72 -13.72
C ALA A 134 -6.89 2.59 -15.12
N PRO A 135 -5.59 2.85 -15.32
CA PRO A 135 -4.96 2.59 -16.60
C PRO A 135 -5.21 1.12 -16.92
N ILE A 136 -6.02 0.87 -17.95
CA ILE A 136 -6.19 -0.46 -18.53
C ILE A 136 -4.87 -0.73 -19.22
N GLY A 137 -3.87 -1.17 -18.44
CA GLY A 137 -2.73 -1.87 -18.96
C GLY A 137 -3.28 -3.14 -19.59
N ARG A 138 -3.48 -3.14 -20.91
CA ARG A 138 -3.45 -4.38 -21.68
C ARG A 138 -2.17 -5.08 -21.24
N ALA A 139 -2.30 -6.20 -20.54
CA ALA A 139 -1.19 -7.13 -20.42
C ALA A 139 -0.81 -7.53 -21.86
N PRO A 140 0.42 -7.30 -22.32
CA PRO A 140 0.94 -8.08 -23.42
C PRO A 140 1.45 -9.39 -22.80
N TRP A 141 0.64 -10.45 -22.85
CA TRP A 141 1.18 -11.80 -22.71
C TRP A 141 1.74 -12.22 -24.06
N PRO A 142 2.95 -12.80 -24.12
CA PRO A 142 3.17 -14.01 -24.90
C PRO A 142 2.60 -15.24 -24.18
#